data_AF-A0A536DNK3-F1
#
_entry.id   AF-A0A536DNK3-F1
#
_cell.length_a   1.000
_cell.length_b   1.000
_cell.length_c   1.000
_cell.angle_alpha   90.00
_cell.angle_beta   90.00
_cell.angle_gamma   90.00
#
_symmetry.space_group_name_H-M   'P 1'
#
loop_
_entity.id
_entity.type
_entity.pdbx_description
1 polymer ?
#
loop_
_entity_poly.entity_id
_entity_poly.type
_entity_poly.pdbx_seq_one_letter_code
_entity_poly.pdbx_strand_id
1 'polypeptide(L)'
;MTLEAQAAEQRGYRLLRYACILYIVGFALHTADHFRRGTDTLTPEVFWLAGVANVVGVIVIALVFTGHSLAPLAAVVKGFTSAILFAAVHFLPEWSAFSDAFPGGAERGVEATSWAGALIEIAGLLAVGAAGTYMLVIRSRRSPMAHGTASHGASSGHFPNAG
;
A
#
# COMPACT_ATOMS: atom_id res chain seq x y z
N MET A 1 18.32 6.97 -19.58
CA MET A 1 17.00 7.36 -19.03
C MET A 1 16.81 8.84 -19.35
N THR A 2 15.65 9.27 -19.85
CA THR A 2 15.42 10.70 -20.14
C THR A 2 15.27 11.48 -18.83
N LEU A 3 15.61 12.77 -18.84
CA LEU A 3 15.46 13.65 -17.67
C LEU A 3 13.99 13.69 -17.19
N GLU A 4 13.03 13.64 -18.12
CA GLU A 4 11.60 13.59 -17.82
C GLU A 4 11.20 12.30 -17.08
N ALA A 5 11.74 11.15 -17.49
CA ALA A 5 11.46 9.87 -16.84
C ALA A 5 12.05 9.82 -15.41
N GLN A 6 13.24 10.38 -15.21
CA GLN A 6 13.83 10.53 -13.87
C GLN A 6 12.98 11.43 -12.97
N ALA A 7 12.54 12.58 -13.49
CA ALA A 7 11.71 13.52 -12.75
C ALA A 7 10.35 12.92 -12.36
N ALA A 8 9.72 12.14 -13.26
CA ALA A 8 8.47 11.44 -12.98
C ALA A 8 8.64 10.37 -11.88
N GLU A 9 9.70 9.57 -11.94
CA GLU A 9 10.01 8.55 -10.93
C GLU A 9 10.29 9.19 -9.56
N GLN A 10 11.08 10.26 -9.51
CA GLN A 10 11.33 11.01 -8.28
C GLN A 10 10.04 11.61 -7.70
N ARG A 11 9.16 12.16 -8.56
CA ARG A 11 7.86 12.68 -8.13
C ARG A 11 6.98 11.57 -7.55
N GLY A 12 6.90 10.41 -8.20
CA GLY A 12 6.14 9.27 -7.71
C GLY A 12 6.63 8.75 -6.36
N TYR A 13 7.95 8.64 -6.17
CA TYR A 13 8.51 8.28 -4.86
C TYR A 13 8.24 9.31 -3.77
N ARG A 14 8.28 10.61 -4.10
CA ARG A 14 7.89 11.67 -3.15
C ARG A 14 6.44 11.55 -2.75
N LEU A 15 5.52 11.34 -3.70
CA LEU A 15 4.11 11.13 -3.42
C LEU A 15 3.89 9.91 -2.51
N LEU A 16 4.56 8.80 -2.81
CA LEU A 16 4.47 7.59 -1.99
C LEU A 16 4.98 7.81 -0.56
N ARG A 17 6.07 8.57 -0.38
CA ARG A 17 6.56 8.94 0.96
C ARG A 17 5.58 9.81 1.72
N TYR A 18 5.01 10.83 1.08
CA TYR A 18 3.99 11.68 1.74
C TYR A 18 2.74 10.89 2.10
N ALA A 19 2.29 9.98 1.24
CA ALA A 19 1.20 9.06 1.54
C ALA A 19 1.52 8.16 2.75
N CYS A 20 2.74 7.62 2.83
CA CYS A 20 3.18 6.87 4.00
C CYS A 20 3.21 7.72 5.28
N ILE A 21 3.62 8.98 5.20
CA ILE A 21 3.58 9.89 6.36
C ILE A 21 2.14 10.11 6.82
N LEU A 22 1.21 10.35 5.89
CA LEU A 22 -0.21 10.48 6.22
C LEU A 22 -0.75 9.19 6.89
N TYR A 23 -0.41 8.03 6.35
CA TYR A 23 -0.75 6.74 6.96
C TYR A 23 -0.17 6.60 8.37
N ILE A 24 1.11 6.91 8.57
CA ILE A 24 1.77 6.85 9.89
C ILE A 24 1.05 7.74 10.90
N VAL A 25 0.65 8.96 10.51
CA VAL A 25 -0.08 9.87 11.38
C VAL A 25 -1.45 9.29 11.75
N GLY A 26 -2.22 8.80 10.76
CA GLY A 26 -3.51 8.16 11.02
C GLY A 26 -3.39 6.94 11.93
N PHE A 27 -2.44 6.05 11.63
CA PHE A 27 -2.11 4.87 12.42
C PHE A 27 -1.77 5.22 13.87
N ALA A 28 -0.93 6.24 14.08
CA ALA A 28 -0.56 6.68 15.42
C ALA A 28 -1.77 7.23 16.20
N LEU A 29 -2.60 8.06 15.56
CA LEU A 29 -3.81 8.62 16.16
C LEU A 29 -4.82 7.53 16.53
N HIS A 30 -5.04 6.58 15.63
CA HIS A 30 -5.97 5.48 15.85
C HIS A 30 -5.47 4.50 16.92
N THR A 31 -4.17 4.18 16.90
CA THR A 31 -3.55 3.35 17.94
C THR A 31 -3.63 4.03 19.31
N ALA A 32 -3.37 5.34 19.38
CA ALA A 32 -3.52 6.12 20.61
C ALA A 32 -4.97 6.09 21.13
N ASP A 33 -5.95 6.11 20.23
CA ASP A 33 -7.36 5.98 20.60
C ASP A 33 -7.67 4.62 21.23
N HIS A 34 -7.09 3.52 20.73
CA HIS A 34 -7.23 2.20 21.39
C HIS A 34 -6.60 2.18 22.79
N PHE A 35 -5.44 2.82 22.98
CA PHE A 35 -4.86 2.94 24.32
C PHE A 35 -5.74 3.78 25.25
N ARG A 36 -6.39 4.82 24.73
CA ARG A 36 -7.33 5.67 25.48
C ARG A 36 -8.61 4.91 25.88
N ARG A 37 -9.19 4.14 24.95
CA ARG A 37 -10.41 3.35 25.18
C ARG A 37 -10.15 2.10 26.03
N GLY A 38 -8.91 1.62 26.06
CA GLY A 38 -8.50 0.36 26.66
C GLY A 38 -8.36 -0.72 25.60
N THR A 39 -7.25 -1.47 25.61
CA THR A 39 -7.02 -2.55 24.64
C THR A 39 -7.86 -3.79 24.95
N ASP A 40 -8.41 -3.89 26.16
CA ASP A 40 -9.33 -4.93 26.61
C ASP A 40 -10.72 -4.81 25.96
N THR A 41 -11.03 -3.69 25.31
CA THR A 41 -12.25 -3.57 24.48
C THR A 41 -12.15 -4.35 23.16
N LEU A 42 -10.96 -4.81 22.79
CA LEU A 42 -10.73 -5.58 21.58
C LEU A 42 -10.96 -7.07 21.83
N THR A 43 -11.57 -7.73 20.86
CA THR A 43 -11.53 -9.20 20.81
C THR A 43 -10.09 -9.68 20.57
N PRO A 44 -9.73 -10.89 21.02
CA PRO A 44 -8.43 -11.49 20.69
C PRO A 44 -8.18 -11.55 19.17
N GLU A 45 -9.21 -11.82 18.38
CA GLU A 45 -9.15 -11.90 16.93
C GLU A 45 -8.75 -10.56 16.31
N VAL A 46 -9.39 -9.45 16.71
CA VAL A 46 -9.03 -8.10 16.23
C VAL A 46 -7.63 -7.73 16.69
N PHE A 47 -7.27 -8.03 17.94
CA PHE A 47 -5.95 -7.73 18.48
C PHE A 47 -4.83 -8.39 17.66
N TRP A 48 -4.93 -9.71 17.40
CA TRP A 48 -3.93 -10.44 16.62
C TRP A 48 -3.93 -10.07 15.14
N LEU A 49 -5.10 -9.88 14.54
CA LEU A 49 -5.22 -9.43 13.16
C LEU A 49 -4.54 -8.06 12.96
N ALA A 50 -4.80 -7.12 13.87
CA ALA A 50 -4.15 -5.81 13.89
C ALA A 50 -2.64 -5.94 14.06
N GLY A 51 -2.17 -6.79 14.98
CA GLY A 51 -0.74 -7.04 15.18
C GLY A 51 -0.02 -7.48 13.89
N VAL A 52 -0.58 -8.46 13.18
CA VAL A 52 -0.02 -8.91 11.89
C VAL A 52 -0.07 -7.79 10.85
N ALA A 53 -1.21 -7.09 10.73
CA ALA A 53 -1.37 -5.98 9.79
C ALA A 53 -0.38 -4.83 10.04
N ASN A 54 -0.05 -4.58 11.31
CA ASN A 54 0.89 -3.53 11.74
C ASN A 54 2.33 -3.91 11.38
N VAL A 55 2.74 -5.17 11.60
CA VAL A 55 4.07 -5.66 11.17
C VAL A 55 4.22 -5.49 9.65
N VAL A 56 3.20 -5.89 8.88
CA VAL A 56 3.21 -5.68 7.42
C VAL A 56 3.28 -4.19 7.09
N GLY A 57 2.53 -3.33 7.79
CA GLY A 57 2.59 -1.87 7.63
C GLY A 57 4.00 -1.30 7.83
N VAL A 58 4.69 -1.72 8.89
CA VAL A 58 6.09 -1.31 9.18
C VAL A 58 7.02 -1.76 8.07
N ILE A 59 6.88 -2.99 7.57
CA ILE A 59 7.68 -3.50 6.44
C ILE A 59 7.46 -2.64 5.20
N VAL A 60 6.20 -2.32 4.84
CA VAL A 60 5.90 -1.47 3.69
C VAL A 60 6.50 -0.07 3.84
N ILE A 61 6.37 0.54 5.03
CA ILE A 61 7.00 1.82 5.35
C ILE A 61 8.51 1.73 5.13
N ALA A 62 9.16 0.70 5.69
CA ALA A 62 10.61 0.50 5.53
C ALA A 62 11.01 0.36 4.06
N LEU A 63 10.28 -0.41 3.26
CA LEU A 63 10.52 -0.54 1.82
C LEU A 63 10.41 0.80 1.09
N VAL A 64 9.41 1.63 1.43
CA VAL A 64 9.21 2.95 0.81
C VAL A 64 10.34 3.91 1.15
N PHE A 65 10.76 3.97 2.42
CA PHE A 65 11.79 4.91 2.85
C PHE A 65 13.20 4.48 2.41
N THR A 66 13.48 3.18 2.34
CA THR A 66 14.72 2.64 1.76
C THR A 66 14.75 2.68 0.24
N GLY A 67 13.63 3.01 -0.42
CA GLY A 67 13.54 3.09 -1.87
C GLY A 67 13.54 1.72 -2.57
N HIS A 68 13.22 0.65 -1.85
CA HIS A 68 13.27 -0.71 -2.36
C HIS A 68 12.42 -0.90 -3.62
N SER A 69 12.88 -1.75 -4.54
CA SER A 69 12.19 -2.08 -5.80
C SER A 69 10.76 -2.60 -5.61
N LEU A 70 10.45 -3.30 -4.52
CA LEU A 70 9.13 -3.87 -4.22
C LEU A 70 8.17 -2.86 -3.59
N ALA A 71 8.65 -1.69 -3.17
CA ALA A 71 7.84 -0.73 -2.41
C ALA A 71 6.53 -0.34 -3.11
N PRO A 72 6.48 -0.06 -4.43
CA PRO A 72 5.23 0.28 -5.09
C PRO A 72 4.20 -0.85 -5.08
N LEU A 73 4.64 -2.09 -5.31
CA LEU A 73 3.74 -3.26 -5.30
C LEU A 73 3.22 -3.52 -3.89
N ALA A 74 4.11 -3.52 -2.90
CA ALA A 74 3.74 -3.72 -1.50
C ALA A 74 2.78 -2.63 -1.01
N ALA A 75 2.97 -1.38 -1.44
CA ALA A 75 2.08 -0.25 -1.14
C ALA A 75 0.67 -0.44 -1.72
N VAL A 76 0.54 -0.93 -2.96
CA VAL A 76 -0.78 -1.22 -3.57
C VAL A 76 -1.52 -2.28 -2.76
N VAL A 77 -0.87 -3.42 -2.51
CA VAL A 77 -1.48 -4.54 -1.80
C VAL A 77 -1.87 -4.11 -0.38
N LYS A 78 -0.93 -3.55 0.39
CA LYS A 78 -1.19 -3.13 1.77
C LYS A 78 -2.24 -2.02 1.83
N GLY A 79 -2.11 -0.98 1.01
CA GLY A 79 -2.97 0.20 1.05
C GLY A 79 -4.43 -0.16 0.83
N PHE A 80 -4.75 -0.81 -0.29
CA PHE A 80 -6.15 -1.13 -0.61
C PHE A 80 -6.72 -2.24 0.26
N THR A 81 -5.97 -3.34 0.48
CA THR A 81 -6.48 -4.45 1.29
C THR A 81 -6.73 -3.98 2.73
N SER A 82 -5.82 -3.22 3.35
CA SER A 82 -6.08 -2.72 4.69
C SER A 82 -7.16 -1.66 4.73
N ALA A 83 -7.31 -0.77 3.75
CA ALA A 83 -8.41 0.19 3.75
C ALA A 83 -9.78 -0.51 3.80
N ILE A 84 -9.94 -1.59 3.01
CA ILE A 84 -11.18 -2.39 2.99
C ILE A 84 -11.38 -3.12 4.32
N LEU A 85 -10.37 -3.86 4.79
CA LEU A 85 -10.48 -4.63 6.03
C LEU A 85 -10.70 -3.72 7.24
N PHE A 86 -10.00 -2.60 7.31
CA PHE A 86 -10.16 -1.61 8.37
C PHE A 86 -11.59 -1.05 8.41
N ALA A 87 -12.13 -0.67 7.24
CA ALA A 87 -13.51 -0.21 7.16
C ALA A 87 -14.50 -1.29 7.61
N ALA A 88 -14.25 -2.56 7.26
CA ALA A 88 -15.09 -3.68 7.70
C ALA A 88 -15.03 -3.91 9.22
N VAL A 89 -13.85 -3.79 9.84
CA VAL A 89 -13.67 -3.95 11.29
C VAL A 89 -14.40 -2.86 12.07
N HIS A 90 -14.35 -1.60 11.61
CA HIS A 90 -14.79 -0.46 12.42
C HIS A 90 -16.11 0.18 11.98
N PHE A 91 -16.40 0.26 10.68
CA PHE A 91 -17.50 1.09 10.18
C PHE A 91 -18.78 0.30 9.90
N LEU A 92 -18.69 -1.03 9.82
CA LEU A 92 -19.87 -1.89 9.79
C LEU A 92 -20.45 -2.04 11.21
N PRO A 93 -21.76 -2.30 11.34
CA PRO A 93 -22.33 -2.83 12.57
C PRO A 93 -21.64 -4.13 12.96
N GLU A 94 -21.70 -4.49 14.24
CA GLU A 94 -21.17 -5.76 14.75
C GLU A 94 -21.61 -6.95 13.87
N TRP A 95 -20.64 -7.68 13.29
CA TRP A 95 -20.93 -8.76 12.34
C TRP A 95 -20.18 -10.07 12.65
N SER A 96 -19.11 -10.03 13.44
CA SER A 96 -18.40 -11.21 13.96
C SER A 96 -17.37 -10.80 15.03
N ALA A 97 -16.64 -11.77 15.58
CA ALA A 97 -15.48 -11.52 16.44
C ALA A 97 -14.37 -10.67 15.81
N PHE A 98 -14.39 -10.41 14.50
CA PHE A 98 -13.48 -9.50 13.80
C PHE A 98 -13.97 -8.03 13.79
N SER A 99 -14.97 -7.68 14.58
CA SER A 99 -15.49 -6.31 14.67
C SER A 99 -14.88 -5.56 15.86
N ASP A 100 -14.52 -4.29 15.67
CA ASP A 100 -14.46 -3.27 16.73
C ASP A 100 -15.37 -2.12 16.26
N ALA A 101 -16.67 -2.40 16.28
CA ALA A 101 -17.67 -1.56 15.63
C ALA A 101 -17.80 -0.19 16.33
N PHE A 102 -17.60 0.87 15.55
CA PHE A 102 -17.84 2.24 15.97
C PHE A 102 -19.34 2.60 16.02
N PRO A 103 -20.20 2.15 15.08
CA PRO A 103 -21.65 2.30 15.23
C PRO A 103 -22.13 1.64 16.52
N GLY A 104 -22.75 2.44 17.41
CA GLY A 104 -23.18 1.97 18.73
C GLY A 104 -22.04 1.72 19.72
N GLY A 105 -20.80 2.12 19.42
CA GLY A 105 -19.61 1.92 20.25
C GLY A 105 -19.40 2.95 21.37
N ALA A 106 -20.37 3.85 21.62
CA ALA A 106 -20.22 4.93 22.60
C ALA A 106 -19.93 4.41 24.02
N GLU A 107 -20.59 3.31 24.43
CA GLU A 107 -20.34 2.67 25.74
C GLU A 107 -18.95 2.05 25.85
N ARG A 108 -18.29 1.78 24.71
CA ARG A 108 -16.89 1.33 24.62
C ARG A 108 -15.92 2.49 24.42
N GLY A 109 -16.35 3.72 24.67
CA GLY A 109 -15.53 4.93 24.59
C GLY A 109 -15.26 5.44 23.17
N VAL A 110 -15.98 4.98 22.14
CA VAL A 110 -15.85 5.51 20.78
C VAL A 110 -16.37 6.95 20.74
N GLU A 111 -15.52 7.87 20.33
CA GLU A 111 -15.79 9.31 20.28
C GLU A 111 -15.51 9.90 18.89
N ALA A 112 -15.81 11.18 18.68
CA ALA A 112 -15.50 11.86 17.42
C ALA A 112 -14.00 11.79 17.06
N THR A 113 -13.11 11.75 18.05
CA THR A 113 -11.67 11.57 17.85
C THR A 113 -11.32 10.17 17.34
N SER A 114 -12.05 9.13 17.76
CA SER A 114 -11.93 7.76 17.23
C SER A 114 -12.25 7.74 15.74
N TRP A 115 -13.39 8.32 15.35
CA TRP A 115 -13.80 8.45 13.95
C TRP A 115 -12.78 9.25 13.13
N ALA A 116 -12.28 10.36 13.67
CA ALA A 116 -11.29 11.18 12.97
C ALA A 116 -9.98 10.41 12.73
N GLY A 117 -9.44 9.74 13.76
CA GLY A 117 -8.23 8.92 13.63
C GLY A 117 -8.38 7.82 12.58
N ALA A 118 -9.49 7.08 12.65
CA ALA A 118 -9.83 6.03 11.69
C ALA A 118 -9.96 6.55 10.25
N LEU A 119 -10.64 7.68 10.03
CA LEU A 119 -10.79 8.27 8.70
C LEU A 119 -9.45 8.75 8.13
N ILE A 120 -8.58 9.34 8.96
CA ILE A 120 -7.23 9.74 8.55
C ILE A 120 -6.40 8.51 8.17
N GLU A 121 -6.49 7.41 8.93
CA GLU A 121 -5.80 6.16 8.62
C GLU A 121 -6.27 5.57 7.28
N ILE A 122 -7.59 5.47 7.06
CA ILE A 122 -8.16 5.01 5.78
C ILE A 122 -7.69 5.91 4.63
N ALA A 123 -7.74 7.24 4.79
CA ALA A 123 -7.27 8.18 3.78
C ALA A 123 -5.77 7.98 3.46
N GLY A 124 -4.95 7.76 4.49
CA GLY A 124 -3.53 7.42 4.34
C GLY A 124 -3.32 6.10 3.60
N LEU A 125 -4.05 5.05 3.94
CA LEU A 125 -3.99 3.74 3.28
C LEU A 125 -4.39 3.81 1.80
N LEU A 126 -5.47 4.52 1.49
CA LEU A 126 -5.90 4.75 0.10
C LEU A 126 -4.86 5.58 -0.68
N ALA A 127 -4.27 6.61 -0.05
CA ALA A 127 -3.20 7.39 -0.66
C ALA A 127 -1.96 6.54 -0.93
N VAL A 128 -1.58 5.64 -0.01
CA VAL A 128 -0.45 4.70 -0.17
C VAL A 128 -0.72 3.77 -1.36
N GLY A 129 -1.92 3.19 -1.43
CA GLY A 129 -2.34 2.33 -2.54
C GLY A 129 -2.31 3.07 -3.88
N ALA A 130 -2.91 4.27 -3.93
CA ALA A 130 -2.95 5.09 -5.14
C ALA A 130 -1.56 5.54 -5.62
N ALA A 131 -0.69 5.97 -4.70
CA ALA A 131 0.68 6.37 -5.03
C ALA A 131 1.53 5.16 -5.49
N GLY A 132 1.32 3.99 -4.87
CA GLY A 132 1.91 2.74 -5.33
C GLY A 132 1.48 2.38 -6.75
N THR A 133 0.18 2.48 -7.05
CA THR A 133 -0.36 2.24 -8.40
C THR A 133 0.25 3.21 -9.41
N TYR A 134 0.29 4.51 -9.09
CA TYR A 134 0.90 5.52 -9.94
C TYR A 134 2.38 5.18 -10.29
N MET A 135 3.15 4.75 -9.29
CA MET A 135 4.53 4.30 -9.48
C MET A 135 4.64 3.07 -10.38
N LEU A 136 3.76 2.09 -10.23
CA LEU A 136 3.72 0.92 -11.11
C LEU A 136 3.38 1.30 -12.56
N VAL A 137 2.42 2.21 -12.77
CA VAL A 137 2.07 2.69 -14.12
C VAL A 137 3.25 3.37 -14.80
N ILE A 138 4.00 4.23 -14.08
CA ILE A 138 5.20 4.87 -14.63
C ILE A 138 6.25 3.81 -15.02
N ARG A 139 6.45 2.78 -14.19
CA ARG A 139 7.41 1.70 -14.47
C ARG A 139 7.00 0.85 -15.67
N SER A 140 5.72 0.51 -15.81
CA SER A 140 5.22 -0.28 -16.93
C SER A 140 5.40 0.44 -18.27
N ARG A 141 5.19 1.76 -18.31
CA ARG A 141 5.43 2.60 -19.51
C ARG A 141 6.89 2.63 -19.95
N ARG A 142 7.84 2.20 -19.11
CA ARG A 142 9.27 2.05 -19.46
C ARG A 142 9.62 0.71 -20.08
N SER A 143 8.79 -0.32 -19.88
CA SER A 143 9.04 -1.69 -20.36
C SER A 143 8.64 -2.03 -21.83
N PRO A 144 8.20 -1.12 -22.75
CA PRO A 144 7.81 -1.54 -24.10
C PRO A 144 8.88 -2.08 -25.06
N MET A 145 10.20 -2.06 -24.75
CA MET A 145 11.24 -2.34 -25.77
C MET A 145 12.22 -3.49 -25.46
N ALA A 146 11.82 -4.51 -24.70
CA ALA A 146 12.69 -5.67 -24.42
C ALA A 146 12.39 -6.93 -25.26
N HIS A 147 11.37 -6.92 -26.14
CA HIS A 147 10.91 -8.13 -26.85
C HIS A 147 10.79 -7.99 -28.39
N GLY A 148 11.52 -7.06 -29.01
CA GLY A 148 11.50 -6.89 -30.46
C GLY A 148 12.87 -6.57 -31.03
N THR A 149 13.76 -7.57 -31.12
CA THR A 149 14.90 -7.66 -32.07
C THR A 149 15.72 -8.93 -31.77
N ALA A 150 15.13 -10.09 -32.03
CA ALA A 150 15.88 -11.34 -32.18
C ALA A 150 15.28 -12.16 -33.33
N SER A 151 15.13 -11.55 -34.50
CA SER A 151 14.87 -12.29 -35.75
C SER A 151 15.21 -11.41 -36.95
N HIS A 152 16.48 -11.37 -37.35
CA HIS A 152 16.91 -11.10 -38.72
C HIS A 152 18.41 -11.46 -38.84
N GLY A 153 18.74 -12.37 -39.78
CA GLY A 153 20.12 -12.49 -40.28
C GLY A 153 20.72 -13.89 -40.34
N ALA A 154 20.03 -14.89 -40.90
CA ALA A 154 20.71 -16.05 -41.49
C ALA A 154 20.37 -16.10 -42.99
N SER A 155 21.00 -15.21 -43.76
CA SER A 155 20.98 -15.23 -45.22
C SER A 155 22.10 -16.13 -45.75
N SER A 156 21.70 -17.19 -46.44
CA SER A 156 22.28 -17.72 -47.68
C SER A 156 23.78 -17.48 -47.97
N GLY A 157 24.57 -18.55 -47.86
CA GLY A 157 25.87 -18.69 -48.53
C GLY A 157 25.84 -19.92 -49.45
N HIS A 158 25.48 -19.71 -50.71
CA HIS A 158 25.63 -20.69 -51.80
C HIS A 158 27.04 -20.54 -52.40
N PHE A 159 27.85 -21.60 -52.36
CA PHE A 159 29.11 -21.71 -53.11
C PHE A 159 28.94 -22.75 -54.22
N PRO A 160 29.20 -22.43 -55.49
CA PRO A 160 29.39 -23.45 -56.52
C PRO A 160 30.83 -23.95 -56.48
N ASN A 161 31.03 -25.26 -56.44
CA ASN A 161 32.34 -25.87 -56.67
C ASN A 161 32.44 -26.35 -58.12
N ALA A 162 33.44 -25.85 -58.82
CA ALA A 162 33.89 -26.36 -60.10
C ALA A 162 35.06 -27.32 -59.83
N GLY A 163 34.95 -28.55 -60.33
CA GLY A 163 35.97 -29.60 -60.23
C GLY A 163 35.39 -30.96 -60.53
#